data_AF-X1FD62-F1
#
_entry.id   AF-X1FD62-F1
#
_cell.length_a   1.000
_cell.length_b   1.000
_cell.length_c   1.000
_cell.angle_alpha   90.00
_cell.angle_beta   90.00
_cell.angle_gamma   90.00
#
_symmetry.space_group_name_H-M   'P 1'
#
loop_
_entity.id
_entity.type
_entity.pdbx_description
1 polymer ?
#
loop_
_entity_poly.entity_id
_entity_poly.type
_entity_poly.pdbx_seq_one_letter_code
_entity_poly.pdbx_strand_id
1 'polypeptide(L)'
;MDIRVTSMAFQEGGTIPQKYTCDGEDISPPLAWGSAPEGTKSFALISDDPDAPMGTWVHWVIFNIPANVAELHEHIPPESILKNGAKQGMNDFRRIGYGG
;
A
#
# COMPACT_ATOMS: atom_id res chain seq x y z
N MET A 1 8.49 19.74 3.86
CA MET A 1 7.57 19.09 4.82
C MET A 1 7.32 17.73 4.21
N ASP A 2 7.90 16.70 4.80
CA ASP A 2 7.99 15.39 4.14
C ASP A 2 6.97 14.47 4.78
N ILE A 3 6.20 13.77 3.93
CA ILE A 3 5.27 12.75 4.40
C ILE A 3 6.09 11.49 4.70
N ARG A 4 6.04 11.05 5.95
CA ARG A 4 6.72 9.81 6.38
C ARG A 4 5.71 8.68 6.42
N VAL A 5 6.02 7.57 5.76
CA VAL A 5 5.25 6.32 5.82
C VAL A 5 5.95 5.35 6.77
N THR A 6 5.17 4.64 7.58
CA THR A 6 5.64 3.69 8.60
C THR A 6 4.74 2.46 8.62
N SER A 7 5.24 1.35 9.13
CA SER A 7 4.46 0.15 9.40
C SER A 7 4.68 -0.31 10.84
N MET A 8 3.63 -0.83 11.47
CA MET A 8 3.78 -1.55 12.75
C MET A 8 4.34 -2.98 12.57
N ALA A 9 4.35 -3.49 11.34
CA ALA A 9 4.81 -4.85 11.05
C ALA A 9 6.32 -4.97 10.85
N PHE A 10 6.97 -3.92 10.33
CA PHE A 10 8.40 -3.90 10.05
C PHE A 10 8.93 -2.46 10.00
N GLN A 11 10.24 -2.34 10.14
CA GLN A 11 10.96 -1.07 10.00
C GLN A 11 11.47 -0.88 8.58
N GLU A 12 11.70 0.37 8.20
CA GLU A 12 12.40 0.72 6.96
C GLU A 12 13.75 -0.02 6.86
N GLY A 13 14.02 -0.63 5.71
CA GLY A 13 15.20 -1.47 5.48
C GLY A 13 15.20 -2.82 6.21
N GLY A 14 14.17 -3.12 6.99
CA GLY A 14 13.97 -4.41 7.63
C GLY A 14 13.34 -5.44 6.71
N THR A 15 13.38 -6.71 7.14
CA THR A 15 12.72 -7.80 6.44
C THR A 15 11.20 -7.69 6.56
N ILE A 16 10.50 -7.81 5.44
CA ILE A 16 9.04 -7.93 5.41
C ILE A 16 8.65 -9.30 6.01
N PRO A 17 7.79 -9.35 7.05
CA PRO A 17 7.36 -10.62 7.65
C PRO A 17 6.67 -11.52 6.62
N GLN A 18 6.93 -12.82 6.71
CA GLN A 18 6.39 -13.84 5.78
C GLN A 18 4.87 -13.71 5.55
N LYS A 19 4.11 -13.32 6.59
CA LYS A 19 2.68 -13.05 6.52
C LYS A 19 2.27 -12.15 5.34
N TYR A 20 3.08 -11.15 5.01
CA TYR A 20 2.83 -10.17 3.96
C TYR A 20 3.54 -10.50 2.65
N THR A 21 3.98 -11.75 2.45
CA THR A 21 4.67 -12.19 1.23
C THR A 21 3.88 -13.31 0.55
N CYS A 22 4.22 -13.62 -0.70
CA CYS A 22 3.67 -14.78 -1.41
C CYS A 22 3.94 -16.15 -0.74
N ASP A 23 4.90 -16.24 0.20
CA ASP A 23 5.18 -17.43 1.00
C ASP A 23 4.29 -17.55 2.25
N GLY A 24 3.41 -16.57 2.51
CA GLY A 24 2.54 -16.52 3.68
C GLY A 24 1.07 -16.29 3.33
N GLU A 25 0.43 -15.35 4.03
CA GLU A 25 -1.00 -15.05 3.82
C GLU A 25 -1.24 -14.14 2.60
N ASP A 26 -0.19 -13.53 2.04
CA ASP A 26 -0.27 -12.63 0.88
C ASP A 26 -1.24 -11.45 1.08
N ILE A 27 -1.24 -10.86 2.28
CA ILE A 27 -2.11 -9.73 2.65
C ILE A 27 -1.31 -8.43 2.75
N SER A 28 -1.98 -7.27 2.60
CA SER A 28 -1.31 -5.97 2.71
C SER A 28 -0.82 -5.70 4.13
N PRO A 29 0.38 -5.13 4.33
CA PRO A 29 0.85 -4.72 5.65
C PRO A 29 0.08 -3.49 6.15
N PRO A 30 -0.01 -3.29 7.48
CA PRO A 30 -0.54 -2.06 8.03
C PRO A 30 0.43 -0.91 7.72
N LEU A 31 -0.07 0.19 7.19
CA LEU A 31 0.72 1.37 6.84
C LEU A 31 0.11 2.62 7.47
N ALA A 32 0.93 3.49 8.03
CA ALA A 32 0.50 4.75 8.60
C ALA A 32 1.42 5.87 8.13
N TRP A 33 0.88 7.08 7.97
CA TRP A 33 1.65 8.24 7.60
C TRP A 33 1.36 9.46 8.47
N GLY A 34 2.30 10.39 8.47
CA GLY A 34 2.19 11.65 9.19
C GLY A 34 1.12 12.59 8.62
N SER A 35 0.94 13.74 9.26
CA SER A 35 -0.01 14.76 8.81
C SER A 35 0.25 15.20 7.37
N ALA A 36 -0.82 15.25 6.58
CA ALA A 36 -0.78 15.77 5.22
C ALA A 36 -0.43 17.26 5.19
N PRO A 37 0.25 17.75 4.14
CA PRO A 37 0.34 19.18 3.87
C PRO A 37 -1.04 19.83 3.75
N GLU A 38 -1.14 21.11 4.13
CA GLU A 38 -2.36 21.89 3.98
C GLU A 38 -2.83 21.87 2.51
N GLY A 39 -4.14 21.69 2.31
CA GLY A 39 -4.73 21.62 0.98
C GLY A 39 -4.74 20.24 0.34
N THR A 40 -4.13 19.21 0.97
CA THR A 40 -4.22 17.81 0.49
C THR A 40 -5.68 17.40 0.26
N LYS A 41 -5.96 16.84 -0.92
CA LYS A 41 -7.31 16.40 -1.32
C LYS A 41 -7.49 14.89 -1.25
N SER A 42 -6.43 14.16 -1.51
CA SER A 42 -6.39 12.70 -1.43
C SER A 42 -4.94 12.22 -1.38
N PHE A 43 -4.77 10.94 -1.04
CA PHE A 43 -3.50 10.22 -1.15
C PHE A 43 -3.57 9.12 -2.20
N ALA A 44 -2.39 8.70 -2.62
CA ALA A 44 -2.16 7.46 -3.35
C ALA A 44 -0.96 6.74 -2.74
N LEU A 45 -0.96 5.42 -2.84
CA LEU A 45 0.13 4.53 -2.44
C LEU A 45 0.41 3.57 -3.59
N ILE A 46 1.70 3.45 -3.92
CA ILE A 46 2.23 2.45 -4.83
C ILE A 46 3.26 1.65 -4.03
N SER A 47 3.20 0.33 -4.12
CA SER A 47 4.25 -0.57 -3.64
C SER A 47 4.91 -1.17 -4.87
N ASP A 48 6.14 -0.80 -5.15
CA ASP A 48 6.92 -1.30 -6.28
C ASP A 48 8.23 -1.97 -5.81
N ASP A 49 8.61 -3.03 -6.51
CA ASP A 49 9.88 -3.73 -6.37
C ASP A 49 10.75 -3.43 -7.60
N PRO A 50 11.70 -2.49 -7.51
CA PRO A 50 12.60 -2.17 -8.61
C PRO A 50 13.65 -3.26 -8.87
N ASP A 51 13.84 -4.20 -7.95
CA ASP A 51 14.87 -5.26 -8.01
C ASP A 51 14.33 -6.55 -8.65
N ALA A 52 13.05 -6.58 -9.03
CA ALA A 52 12.43 -7.74 -9.67
C ALA A 52 13.15 -8.13 -10.99
N PRO A 53 13.28 -9.44 -11.32
CA PRO A 53 14.14 -9.91 -12.41
C PRO A 53 13.82 -9.36 -13.81
N MET A 54 12.57 -8.92 -14.04
CA MET A 54 12.06 -8.46 -15.33
C MET A 54 11.83 -6.94 -15.39
N GLY A 55 12.44 -6.19 -14.46
CA GLY A 55 12.19 -4.77 -14.25
C GLY A 55 11.18 -4.53 -13.12
N THR A 56 10.91 -3.26 -12.84
CA THR A 56 10.06 -2.85 -11.71
C THR A 56 8.72 -3.58 -11.70
N TRP A 57 8.42 -4.21 -10.57
CA TRP A 57 7.18 -4.96 -10.35
C TRP A 57 6.27 -4.23 -9.37
N VAL A 58 5.07 -3.85 -9.81
CA VAL A 58 4.10 -3.17 -8.97
C VAL A 58 3.26 -4.21 -8.22
N HIS A 59 3.43 -4.25 -6.90
CA HIS A 59 2.74 -5.13 -5.96
C HIS A 59 1.36 -4.59 -5.56
N TRP A 60 1.21 -3.27 -5.46
CA TRP A 60 -0.06 -2.65 -5.04
C TRP A 60 -0.24 -1.24 -5.57
N VAL A 61 -1.47 -0.92 -5.96
CA VAL A 61 -1.90 0.43 -6.35
C VAL A 61 -3.22 0.75 -5.65
N ILE A 62 -3.21 1.77 -4.79
CA ILE A 62 -4.42 2.31 -4.14
C ILE A 62 -4.39 3.84 -4.20
N PHE A 63 -5.50 4.46 -4.61
CA PHE A 63 -5.59 5.89 -4.89
C PHE A 63 -6.96 6.45 -4.50
N ASN A 64 -7.12 7.78 -4.57
CA ASN A 64 -8.31 8.49 -4.06
C ASN A 64 -8.58 8.19 -2.58
N ILE A 65 -7.54 7.90 -1.80
CA ILE A 65 -7.65 7.76 -0.35
C ILE A 65 -8.03 9.14 0.22
N PRO A 66 -9.11 9.28 1.00
CA PRO A 66 -9.52 10.58 1.52
C PRO A 66 -8.43 11.27 2.34
N ALA A 67 -8.33 12.60 2.24
CA ALA A 67 -7.27 13.38 2.91
C ALA A 67 -7.28 13.29 4.45
N ASN A 68 -8.39 12.87 5.05
CA ASN A 68 -8.50 12.66 6.50
C ASN A 68 -8.06 11.27 6.96
N VAL A 69 -7.69 10.38 6.03
CA VAL A 69 -7.13 9.06 6.36
C VAL A 69 -5.62 9.21 6.57
N ALA A 70 -5.13 8.66 7.67
CA ALA A 70 -3.70 8.65 8.03
C ALA A 70 -3.12 7.22 8.10
N GLU A 71 -3.94 6.20 7.83
CA GLU A 71 -3.51 4.81 7.87
C GLU A 71 -4.33 3.92 6.93
N LEU A 72 -3.72 2.80 6.53
CA LEU A 72 -4.35 1.63 5.94
C LEU A 72 -4.13 0.47 6.90
N HIS A 73 -5.22 -0.17 7.31
CA HIS A 73 -5.13 -1.39 8.11
C HIS A 73 -4.48 -2.52 7.31
N GLU A 74 -4.01 -3.54 8.02
CA GLU A 74 -3.61 -4.76 7.35
C GLU A 74 -4.79 -5.38 6.59
N HIS A 75 -4.48 -6.17 5.56
CA HIS A 75 -5.47 -6.94 4.82
C HIS A 75 -6.59 -6.07 4.22
N ILE A 76 -6.22 -5.00 3.51
CA ILE A 76 -7.20 -4.26 2.70
C ILE A 76 -7.78 -5.22 1.65
N PRO A 77 -9.11 -5.41 1.62
CA PRO A 77 -9.71 -6.37 0.69
C PRO A 77 -9.52 -5.89 -0.75
N PRO A 78 -9.38 -6.80 -1.74
CA PRO A 78 -9.19 -6.46 -3.15
C PRO A 78 -10.52 -6.01 -3.79
N GLU A 79 -11.15 -4.97 -3.23
CA GLU A 79 -12.35 -4.32 -3.76
C GLU A 79 -11.94 -3.12 -4.64
N SER A 80 -12.63 -2.92 -5.77
CA SER A 80 -12.31 -1.83 -6.70
C SER A 80 -12.57 -0.44 -6.11
N ILE A 81 -13.54 -0.34 -5.19
CA ILE A 81 -13.86 0.85 -4.41
C ILE A 81 -14.12 0.41 -2.97
N LEU A 82 -13.31 0.91 -2.02
CA LEU A 82 -13.46 0.67 -0.59
C LEU A 82 -14.60 1.52 0.00
N LYS A 83 -15.03 1.16 1.22
CA LYS A 83 -16.07 1.90 1.97
C LYS A 83 -15.79 3.39 2.16
N ASN A 84 -14.52 3.78 2.22
CA ASN A 84 -14.10 5.18 2.35
C ASN A 84 -13.95 5.90 1.01
N GLY A 85 -14.25 5.26 -0.12
CA GLY A 85 -14.14 5.83 -1.47
C GLY A 85 -12.77 5.70 -2.13
N ALA A 86 -11.77 5.16 -1.42
CA ALA A 86 -10.49 4.80 -2.03
C ALA A 86 -10.69 3.73 -3.10
N LYS A 87 -9.86 3.77 -4.13
CA LYS A 87 -9.93 2.89 -5.29
C LYS A 87 -8.65 2.10 -5.44
N GLN A 88 -8.75 0.87 -5.95
CA GLN A 88 -7.59 0.03 -6.21
C GLN A 88 -7.39 -0.14 -7.71
N GLY A 89 -6.14 0.03 -8.15
CA GLY A 89 -5.71 -0.10 -9.53
C GLY A 89 -5.23 -1.52 -9.85
N MET A 90 -5.13 -1.83 -11.14
CA MET A 90 -4.51 -3.07 -11.61
C MET A 90 -3.00 -3.01 -11.34
N ASN A 91 -2.46 -4.07 -10.74
CA ASN A 91 -1.03 -4.26 -10.49
C ASN A 91 -0.42 -5.24 -11.52
N ASP A 92 0.87 -5.57 -11.40
CA ASP A 92 1.55 -6.42 -12.39
C ASP A 92 1.14 -7.91 -12.32
N PHE A 93 0.51 -8.33 -11.22
CA PHE A 93 -0.20 -9.61 -11.13
C PHE A 93 -1.50 -9.67 -11.94
N ARG A 94 -1.85 -8.60 -12.67
CA ARG A 94 -3.09 -8.48 -13.47
C ARG A 94 -4.38 -8.56 -12.63
N ARG A 95 -4.30 -8.17 -11.35
CA ARG A 95 -5.44 -8.07 -10.42
C ARG A 95 -5.43 -6.72 -9.69
N ILE A 96 -6.50 -6.44 -8.95
CA ILE A 96 -6.52 -5.34 -7.96
C ILE A 96 -6.17 -5.88 -6.58
N GLY A 97 -5.79 -4.99 -5.67
CA GLY A 97 -5.33 -5.37 -4.33
C GLY A 97 -3.82 -5.54 -4.24
N TYR A 98 -3.38 -5.93 -3.06
CA TYR A 98 -1.99 -6.25 -2.77
C TYR A 98 -1.63 -7.65 -3.27
N GLY A 99 -0.38 -7.85 -3.66
CA GLY A 99 0.29 -9.15 -3.67
C GLY A 99 1.73 -8.93 -3.25
N GLY A 100 2.28 -9.76 -2.38
CA GLY A 100 3.67 -9.69 -1.88
C GLY A 100 4.59 -10.66 -2.59
#